data_AF-A0A8C0AIW7-F1
#
_entry.id   AF-A0A8C0AIW7-F1
#
_cell.length_a   1.000
_cell.length_b   1.000
_cell.length_c   1.000
_cell.angle_alpha   90.00
_cell.angle_beta   90.00
_cell.angle_gamma   90.00
#
_symmetry.space_group_name_H-M   'P 1'
#
loop_
_entity.id
_entity.type
_entity.pdbx_description
1 polymer ?
#
loop_
_entity_poly.entity_id
_entity_poly.type
_entity_poly.pdbx_seq_one_letter_code
_entity_poly.pdbx_strand_id
1 'polypeptide(L)'
;MLYRSPSWDLGASPGPAGAVRAELQFPVSRVDRLLREGQGAYRLSSATPVFLTAVLEYLIANILDLAGKEACTNHRVRISPEHVEMALINNENLRRLFQPGAFSQPAASPHLPEK
;
A
#
# COMPACT_ATOMS: atom_id res chain seq x y z
N MET A 1 -29.36 15.60 -56.10
CA MET A 1 -29.43 14.40 -55.25
C MET A 1 -28.37 14.51 -54.17
N LEU A 2 -28.81 14.53 -52.92
CA LEU A 2 -27.98 14.62 -51.74
C LEU A 2 -27.34 13.26 -51.46
N TYR A 3 -26.04 13.18 -51.21
CA TYR A 3 -25.54 12.23 -50.23
C TYR A 3 -24.41 12.84 -49.40
N ARG A 4 -24.61 12.67 -48.10
CA ARG A 4 -24.04 13.39 -46.96
C ARG A 4 -22.71 12.76 -46.56
N SER A 5 -21.72 13.60 -46.27
CA SER A 5 -20.40 13.25 -45.74
C SER A 5 -20.51 12.40 -44.46
N PRO A 6 -19.64 11.41 -44.22
CA PRO A 6 -19.55 10.77 -42.92
C PRO A 6 -18.67 11.61 -41.98
N SER A 7 -19.32 12.33 -41.06
CA SER A 7 -18.68 12.97 -39.92
C SER A 7 -18.32 11.90 -38.88
N TRP A 8 -17.04 11.61 -38.70
CA TRP A 8 -16.55 10.76 -37.60
C TRP A 8 -15.70 11.53 -36.58
N ASP A 9 -15.86 12.85 -36.49
CA ASP A 9 -15.42 13.65 -35.32
C ASP A 9 -16.26 13.32 -34.07
N LEU A 10 -16.16 12.07 -33.62
CA LEU A 10 -16.46 11.70 -32.24
C LEU A 10 -15.18 11.93 -31.47
N GLY A 11 -15.17 13.05 -30.75
CA GLY A 11 -14.10 13.44 -29.84
C GLY A 11 -13.69 12.27 -28.96
N ALA A 12 -12.53 11.70 -29.27
CA ALA A 12 -11.75 10.96 -28.30
C ALA A 12 -11.37 11.95 -27.21
N SER A 13 -12.17 12.02 -26.15
CA SER A 13 -11.73 12.62 -24.90
C SER A 13 -10.47 11.85 -24.50
N PRO A 14 -9.30 12.49 -24.37
CA PRO A 14 -8.14 11.81 -23.84
C PRO A 14 -8.55 11.27 -22.47
N GLY A 15 -8.61 9.95 -22.34
CA GLY A 15 -8.75 9.30 -21.03
C GLY A 15 -7.71 9.92 -20.09
N PRO A 16 -8.05 10.13 -18.81
CA PRO A 16 -7.30 11.04 -17.94
C PRO A 16 -5.80 10.80 -18.06
N ALA A 17 -5.11 11.78 -18.65
CA ALA A 17 -3.67 11.79 -18.75
C ALA A 17 -3.10 11.89 -17.33
N GLY A 18 -2.53 10.79 -16.83
CA GLY A 18 -1.81 10.80 -15.55
C GLY A 18 -1.89 9.53 -14.70
N ALA A 19 -2.68 8.52 -15.06
CA ALA A 19 -2.69 7.26 -14.29
C ALA A 19 -1.54 6.36 -14.74
N VAL A 20 -0.38 6.47 -14.08
CA VAL A 20 0.64 5.41 -14.13
C VAL A 20 -0.03 4.15 -13.58
N ARG A 21 -0.21 3.14 -14.44
CA ARG A 21 -0.64 1.82 -13.99
C ARG A 21 0.51 1.22 -13.19
N ALA A 22 0.38 1.25 -11.87
CA ALA A 22 1.29 0.51 -11.02
C ALA A 22 1.00 -0.99 -11.16
N GLU A 23 2.04 -1.79 -11.39
CA GLU A 23 1.95 -3.26 -11.47
C GLU A 23 1.85 -3.87 -10.06
N LEU A 24 0.81 -3.48 -9.32
CA LEU A 24 0.57 -3.91 -7.94
C LEU A 24 -0.68 -4.80 -7.89
N GLN A 25 -0.60 -5.89 -7.14
CA GLN A 25 -1.76 -6.74 -6.84
C GLN A 25 -2.73 -6.05 -5.87
N PHE A 26 -2.21 -5.22 -4.97
CA PHE A 26 -3.01 -4.51 -4.00
C PHE A 26 -3.74 -3.31 -4.63
N PRO A 27 -5.00 -3.04 -4.22
CA PRO A 27 -5.83 -2.01 -4.84
C PRO A 27 -5.41 -0.59 -4.41
N VAL A 28 -4.60 0.08 -5.25
CA VAL A 28 -4.13 1.47 -5.02
C VAL A 28 -5.27 2.43 -4.70
N SER A 29 -6.40 2.34 -5.43
CA SER A 29 -7.56 3.23 -5.21
C SER A 29 -8.18 3.07 -3.82
N ARG A 30 -8.13 1.87 -3.23
CA ARG A 30 -8.63 1.64 -1.87
C ARG A 30 -7.70 2.29 -0.85
N VAL A 31 -6.39 2.17 -1.05
CA VAL A 31 -5.38 2.79 -0.18
C VAL A 31 -5.48 4.32 -0.25
N ASP A 32 -5.63 4.91 -1.44
CA ASP A 32 -5.85 6.36 -1.60
C ASP A 32 -7.09 6.85 -0.85
N ARG A 33 -8.22 6.13 -0.96
CA ARG A 33 -9.44 6.47 -0.23
C ARG A 33 -9.23 6.44 1.29
N LEU A 34 -8.60 5.38 1.81
CA LEU A 34 -8.32 5.26 3.24
C LEU A 34 -7.39 6.36 3.76
N LEU A 35 -6.40 6.75 2.94
CA LEU A 35 -5.50 7.86 3.26
C LEU A 35 -6.25 9.20 3.35
N ARG A 36 -7.24 9.43 2.46
CA ARG A 36 -8.06 10.65 2.47
C ARG A 36 -9.07 10.69 3.62
N GLU A 37 -9.63 9.55 4.00
CA GLU A 37 -10.56 9.44 5.13
C GLU A 37 -9.85 9.73 6.47
N GLY A 38 -8.58 9.34 6.61
CA GLY A 38 -7.81 9.52 7.84
C GLY A 38 -7.05 10.85 7.97
N GLN A 39 -6.88 11.61 6.89
CA GLN A 39 -6.10 12.85 6.88
C GLN A 39 -7.00 14.06 6.64
N GLY A 40 -7.39 14.77 7.71
CA GLY A 40 -8.04 16.07 7.59
C GLY A 40 -7.12 17.09 6.91
N ALA A 41 -7.69 17.94 6.02
CA ALA A 41 -7.10 19.09 5.31
C ALA A 41 -5.74 18.93 4.56
N TYR A 42 -4.95 17.88 4.79
CA TYR A 42 -3.64 17.70 4.19
C TYR A 42 -3.75 17.06 2.81
N ARG A 43 -3.15 17.70 1.81
CA ARG A 43 -3.13 17.19 0.44
C ARG A 43 -1.93 16.27 0.25
N LEU A 44 -2.20 15.03 -0.13
CA LEU A 44 -1.18 14.05 -0.50
C LEU A 44 -0.80 14.15 -1.97
N SER A 45 0.46 13.81 -2.28
CA SER A 45 0.92 13.66 -3.66
C SER A 45 0.20 12.49 -4.35
N SER A 46 -0.01 12.58 -5.66
CA SER A 46 -0.57 11.48 -6.46
C SER A 46 0.28 10.20 -6.39
N ALA A 47 1.56 10.32 -6.09
CA ALA A 47 2.47 9.18 -5.92
C ALA A 47 2.36 8.49 -4.54
N THR A 48 1.84 9.18 -3.52
CA THR A 48 1.73 8.64 -2.15
C THR A 48 0.97 7.33 -2.05
N PRO A 49 -0.26 7.18 -2.62
CA PRO A 49 -0.99 5.93 -2.51
C PRO A 49 -0.29 4.79 -3.27
N VAL A 50 0.37 5.07 -4.40
CA VAL A 50 1.14 4.06 -5.14
C VAL A 50 2.31 3.55 -4.33
N PHE A 51 3.10 4.47 -3.75
CA PHE A 51 4.25 4.14 -2.91
C PHE A 51 3.84 3.31 -1.69
N LEU A 52 2.83 3.76 -0.95
CA LEU A 52 2.38 3.03 0.24
C LEU A 52 1.82 1.65 -0.13
N THR A 53 1.08 1.54 -1.23
CA THR A 53 0.56 0.25 -1.70
C THR A 53 1.69 -0.71 -2.02
N ALA A 54 2.75 -0.25 -2.70
CA ALA A 54 3.92 -1.07 -3.00
C ALA A 54 4.65 -1.55 -1.74
N VAL A 55 4.80 -0.70 -0.74
CA VAL A 55 5.41 -1.07 0.55
C VAL A 55 4.56 -2.11 1.27
N LEU A 56 3.24 -1.93 1.32
CA LEU A 56 2.33 -2.90 1.95
C LEU A 56 2.37 -4.25 1.23
N GLU A 57 2.37 -4.25 -0.10
CA GLU A 57 2.44 -5.47 -0.91
C GLU A 57 3.76 -6.22 -0.66
N TYR A 58 4.89 -5.51 -0.65
CA TYR A 58 6.19 -6.08 -0.34
C TYR A 58 6.24 -6.70 1.07
N LEU A 59 5.74 -5.98 2.09
CA LEU A 59 5.74 -6.47 3.46
C LEU A 59 4.89 -7.73 3.61
N ILE A 60 3.68 -7.74 3.04
CA ILE A 60 2.80 -8.91 3.10
C ILE A 60 3.38 -10.09 2.33
N ALA A 61 3.94 -9.87 1.13
CA ALA A 61 4.59 -10.92 0.36
C ALA A 61 5.75 -11.56 1.14
N ASN A 62 6.59 -10.75 1.79
CA ASN A 62 7.70 -11.24 2.60
C ASN A 62 7.22 -12.03 3.84
N ILE A 63 6.17 -11.55 4.53
CA ILE A 63 5.58 -12.27 5.66
C ILE A 63 5.00 -13.62 5.21
N LEU A 64 4.29 -13.65 4.08
CA LEU A 64 3.68 -14.87 3.55
C LEU A 64 4.71 -15.88 3.04
N ASP A 65 5.80 -15.43 2.43
CA ASP A 65 6.91 -16.29 2.01
C ASP A 65 7.56 -16.99 3.22
N LEU A 66 7.86 -16.22 4.28
CA LEU A 66 8.42 -16.77 5.51
C LEU A 66 7.44 -17.70 6.23
N ALA A 67 6.17 -17.29 6.38
CA ALA A 67 5.15 -18.14 6.99
C ALA A 67 4.88 -19.42 6.18
N GLY A 68 5.01 -19.36 4.85
CA GLY A 68 4.95 -20.53 3.97
C GLY A 68 6.11 -21.49 4.22
N LYS A 69 7.33 -20.98 4.41
CA LYS A 69 8.52 -21.78 4.77
C LYS A 69 8.34 -22.45 6.14
N GLU A 70 7.82 -21.73 7.14
CA GLU A 70 7.49 -22.29 8.45
C GLU A 70 6.42 -23.39 8.35
N ALA A 71 5.37 -23.18 7.55
CA ALA A 71 4.34 -24.18 7.30
C ALA A 71 4.90 -25.46 6.66
N CYS A 72 5.72 -25.31 5.61
CA CYS A 72 6.39 -26.42 4.93
C CYS A 72 7.32 -27.18 5.87
N THR A 73 8.06 -26.47 6.73
CA THR A 73 8.96 -27.05 7.74
C THR A 73 8.17 -27.91 8.73
N ASN A 74 6.96 -27.47 9.10
CA ASN A 74 6.05 -28.21 9.97
C ASN A 74 5.18 -29.25 9.24
N HIS A 75 5.52 -29.59 7.98
CA HIS A 75 4.77 -30.53 7.14
C HIS A 75 3.29 -30.17 6.96
N ARG A 76 2.96 -28.88 6.95
CA ARG A 76 1.61 -28.36 6.72
C ARG A 76 1.51 -27.70 5.35
N VAL A 77 0.43 -27.98 4.63
CA VAL A 77 0.12 -27.35 3.33
C VAL A 77 -0.52 -25.97 3.51
N ARG A 78 -1.18 -25.73 4.66
CA ARG A 78 -1.90 -24.48 4.94
C ARG A 78 -1.13 -23.64 5.95
N ILE A 79 -1.01 -22.35 5.68
CA ILE A 79 -0.51 -21.37 6.63
C ILE A 79 -1.54 -21.19 7.77
N SER A 80 -1.09 -21.34 9.02
CA SER A 80 -1.85 -21.08 10.24
C SER A 80 -1.28 -19.84 10.96
N PRO A 81 -1.99 -19.27 11.94
CA PRO A 81 -1.47 -18.16 12.75
C PRO A 81 -0.11 -18.48 13.41
N GLU A 82 0.10 -19.73 13.84
CA GLU A 82 1.36 -20.18 14.45
C GLU A 82 2.55 -20.03 13.49
N HIS A 83 2.38 -20.33 12.20
CA HIS A 83 3.45 -20.16 11.21
C HIS A 83 3.81 -18.69 10.98
N VAL A 84 2.81 -17.81 11.03
CA VAL A 84 3.03 -16.36 10.94
C VAL A 84 3.79 -15.89 12.17
N GLU A 85 3.40 -16.32 13.36
CA GLU A 85 4.10 -15.98 14.60
C GLU A 85 5.57 -16.44 14.58
N MET A 86 5.84 -17.68 14.16
CA MET A 86 7.21 -18.18 14.02
C MET A 86 8.01 -17.36 13.01
N ALA A 87 7.43 -17.01 11.86
CA ALA A 87 8.09 -16.16 10.86
C ALA A 87 8.44 -14.76 11.42
N LEU A 88 7.58 -14.18 12.26
CA LEU A 88 7.84 -12.90 12.92
C LEU A 88 8.95 -13.01 13.98
N ILE A 89 8.96 -14.08 14.78
CA ILE A 89 9.95 -14.29 15.85
C ILE A 89 11.34 -14.59 15.28
N ASN A 90 11.39 -15.41 14.22
CA ASN A 90 12.62 -15.89 13.60
C ASN A 90 13.27 -14.86 12.68
N ASN A 91 12.50 -13.89 12.17
CA ASN A 91 13.03 -12.82 11.33
C ASN A 91 13.32 -11.55 12.14
N GLU A 92 14.58 -11.15 12.21
CA GLU A 92 15.00 -9.98 13.01
C GLU A 92 14.33 -8.67 12.58
N ASN A 93 14.18 -8.44 11.26
CA ASN A 93 13.58 -7.20 10.75
C ASN A 93 12.09 -7.12 11.11
N LEU A 94 11.36 -8.22 10.91
CA LEU A 94 9.94 -8.29 11.28
C LEU A 94 9.77 -8.21 12.80
N ARG A 95 10.61 -8.92 13.57
CA ARG A 95 10.59 -8.83 15.03
C ARG A 95 10.76 -7.40 15.51
N ARG A 96 11.71 -6.64 14.95
CA ARG A 96 11.91 -5.23 15.28
C ARG A 96 10.73 -4.36 14.83
N LEU A 97 10.16 -4.64 13.65
CA LEU A 97 9.03 -3.89 13.11
C LEU A 97 7.75 -4.04 13.96
N PHE A 98 7.52 -5.23 14.51
CA PHE A 98 6.34 -5.56 15.31
C PHE A 98 6.58 -5.52 16.83
N GLN A 99 7.75 -5.06 17.27
CA GLN A 99 8.03 -4.88 18.69
C GLN A 99 7.14 -3.78 19.29
N PRO A 100 6.58 -3.99 20.50
CA PRO A 100 5.91 -2.93 21.24
C PRO A 100 6.85 -1.73 21.42
N GLY A 101 6.45 -0.57 20.92
CA GLY A 101 7.25 0.65 20.99
C GLY A 101 8.20 0.91 19.81
N ALA A 102 8.20 0.07 18.76
CA ALA A 102 8.97 0.29 17.53
C ALA A 102 8.71 1.66 16.86
N PHE A 103 7.54 2.24 17.10
CA PHE A 103 7.11 3.55 16.57
C PHE A 103 6.80 4.56 17.68
N SER A 104 7.47 4.47 18.84
CA SER A 104 7.32 5.46 19.91
C SER A 104 7.60 6.85 19.35
N GLN A 105 6.58 7.70 19.35
CA GLN A 105 6.64 9.06 18.82
C GLN A 105 7.65 9.85 19.64
N PRO A 106 8.64 10.54 19.05
CA PRO A 106 9.39 11.53 19.79
C PRO A 106 8.36 12.56 20.29
N ALA A 107 8.30 12.76 21.61
CA ALA A 107 7.40 13.71 22.22
C ALA A 107 7.51 15.04 21.47
N ALA A 108 6.37 15.55 20.97
CA ALA A 108 6.32 16.82 20.26
C ALA A 108 7.02 17.87 21.14
N SER A 109 8.11 18.46 20.64
CA SER A 109 8.82 19.50 21.36
C SER A 109 7.83 20.63 21.68
N PRO A 110 7.69 21.05 22.95
CA PRO A 110 6.76 22.11 23.30
C PRO A 110 7.18 23.36 22.54
N HIS A 111 6.30 23.84 21.67
CA HIS A 111 6.45 25.11 20.99
C HIS A 111 6.62 26.21 22.06
N LEU A 112 7.78 26.86 22.10
CA LEU A 112 7.97 28.04 22.94
C LEU A 112 7.02 29.16 22.42
N PRO A 113 6.28 29.86 23.30
CA PRO A 113 5.56 31.04 22.89
C PRO A 113 6.58 32.14 22.53
N GLU A 114 6.60 32.57 21.27
CA GLU A 114 7.23 33.84 20.89
C GLU A 114 6.44 35.01 21.52
N LYS A 115 7.21 36.00 21.98
CA LYS A 115 6.76 37.17 22.74
C LYS A 115 6.11 38.23 21.84
#